data_AF-A0A6I5P382-F1
#
_entry.id   AF-A0A6I5P382-F1
#
_cell.length_a   1.000
_cell.length_b   1.000
_cell.length_c   1.000
_cell.angle_alpha   90.00
_cell.angle_beta   90.00
_cell.angle_gamma   90.00
#
_symmetry.space_group_name_H-M   'P 1'
#
loop_
_entity.id
_entity.type
_entity.pdbx_description
1 polymer ?
#
loop_
_entity_poly.entity_id
_entity_poly.type
_entity_poly.pdbx_seq_one_letter_code
_entity_poly.pdbx_strand_id
1 'polypeptide(L)'
;MAISNLTLRSAAALWGDSGEDMALDTNGTDLFQPAGELYFYHPGDSCDVIDSNVDMLWLERIHLEEITVSPTRNGKVQVSYQGQPILRMKGVELIRTEEGCFSLNYWLN
;
A
#
# COMPACT_ATOMS: atom_id res chain seq x y z
N MET A 1 -28.82 -19.61 -25.97
CA MET A 1 -28.88 -18.16 -26.29
C MET A 1 -29.64 -17.48 -25.16
N ALA A 2 -29.00 -16.48 -24.53
CA ALA A 2 -29.44 -15.57 -23.47
C ALA A 2 -28.44 -15.58 -22.30
N ILE A 3 -27.47 -14.68 -22.44
CA ILE A 3 -26.48 -14.23 -21.47
C ILE A 3 -27.11 -13.04 -20.76
N SER A 4 -27.12 -12.99 -19.42
CA SER A 4 -27.35 -11.79 -18.60
C SER A 4 -27.36 -12.23 -17.13
N ASN A 5 -26.76 -11.56 -16.15
CA ASN A 5 -25.78 -10.50 -16.08
C ASN A 5 -25.35 -10.54 -14.61
N LEU A 6 -24.16 -11.04 -14.33
CA LEU A 6 -23.61 -11.11 -12.97
C LEU A 6 -23.27 -9.68 -12.54
N THR A 7 -24.21 -9.01 -11.87
CA THR A 7 -23.99 -7.67 -11.34
C THR A 7 -23.39 -7.83 -9.95
N LEU A 8 -22.08 -8.11 -9.87
CA LEU A 8 -21.33 -7.93 -8.63
C LEU A 8 -21.20 -6.43 -8.38
N ARG A 9 -22.11 -5.89 -7.56
CA ARG A 9 -21.90 -4.64 -6.85
C ARG A 9 -21.19 -5.00 -5.54
N SER A 10 -19.88 -5.24 -5.61
CA SER A 10 -19.04 -5.41 -4.42
C SER A 10 -18.78 -4.03 -3.82
N ALA A 11 -19.61 -3.67 -2.84
CA ALA A 11 -19.28 -2.68 -1.82
C ALA A 11 -19.61 -3.33 -0.47
N ALA A 12 -18.74 -4.25 -0.05
CA ALA A 12 -18.73 -4.75 1.31
C ALA A 12 -17.59 -4.01 2.03
N ALA A 13 -17.95 -2.96 2.77
CA ALA A 13 -17.06 -2.40 3.78
C ALA A 13 -16.87 -3.48 4.86
N LEU A 14 -15.72 -4.15 4.85
CA LEU A 14 -15.28 -5.04 5.92
C LEU A 14 -14.78 -4.14 7.06
N TRP A 15 -15.63 -3.97 8.08
CA TRP A 15 -15.20 -3.47 9.38
C TRP A 15 -14.70 -4.66 10.20
N GLY A 16 -13.38 -4.78 10.32
CA GLY A 16 -12.72 -5.73 11.21
C GLY A 16 -12.76 -5.25 12.65
N ASP A 17 -13.48 -5.97 13.51
CA ASP A 17 -13.34 -5.88 14.96
C ASP A 17 -12.18 -6.81 15.37
N SER A 18 -11.18 -6.24 16.04
CA SER A 18 -10.21 -6.92 16.93
C SER A 18 -9.85 -8.37 16.55
N GLY A 19 -9.21 -8.54 15.40
CA GLY A 19 -8.70 -9.82 14.92
C GLY A 19 -7.96 -9.61 13.61
N GLU A 20 -6.87 -10.32 13.41
CA GLU A 20 -6.00 -10.24 12.24
C GLU A 20 -6.78 -10.33 10.91
N ASP A 21 -7.02 -9.20 10.26
CA ASP A 21 -7.65 -9.18 8.93
C ASP A 21 -6.59 -9.06 7.84
N MET A 22 -6.19 -10.24 7.33
CA MET A 22 -5.64 -10.37 5.98
C MET A 22 -6.76 -10.02 4.98
N ALA A 23 -6.70 -8.83 4.39
CA ALA A 23 -7.62 -8.44 3.32
C ALA A 23 -6.92 -8.56 1.96
N LEU A 24 -7.16 -9.70 1.30
CA LEU A 24 -7.06 -9.85 -0.14
C LEU A 24 -8.30 -9.22 -0.78
N ASP A 25 -8.19 -8.13 -1.54
CA ASP A 25 -9.00 -7.92 -2.75
C ASP A 25 -8.47 -6.79 -3.65
N THR A 26 -9.09 -6.68 -4.81
CA THR A 26 -8.55 -6.44 -6.13
C THR A 26 -8.99 -5.10 -6.74
N ASN A 27 -8.12 -4.53 -7.58
CA ASN A 27 -8.45 -3.56 -8.63
C ASN A 27 -9.35 -2.37 -8.22
N GLY A 28 -8.77 -1.44 -7.49
CA GLY A 28 -9.33 -0.11 -7.24
C GLY A 28 -8.33 0.71 -6.45
N THR A 29 -8.22 2.01 -6.71
CA THR A 29 -7.46 2.90 -5.81
C THR A 29 -8.23 2.97 -4.50
N ASP A 30 -7.84 2.15 -3.52
CA ASP A 30 -8.50 2.06 -2.24
C ASP A 30 -7.91 3.10 -1.27
N LEU A 31 -8.80 3.93 -0.73
CA LEU A 31 -8.47 4.90 0.32
C LEU A 31 -8.49 4.16 1.66
N PHE A 32 -7.36 3.54 2.00
CA PHE A 32 -7.21 2.82 3.27
C PHE A 32 -6.90 3.81 4.41
N GLN A 33 -7.60 3.68 5.54
CA GLN A 33 -7.26 4.32 6.81
C GLN A 33 -6.84 3.24 7.82
N PRO A 34 -5.59 2.78 7.78
CA PRO A 34 -5.07 1.99 8.89
C PRO A 34 -4.98 2.92 10.10
N ALA A 35 -5.66 2.56 11.20
CA ALA A 35 -5.09 2.84 12.51
C ALA A 35 -3.82 1.97 12.57
N GLY A 36 -2.64 2.56 12.79
CA GLY A 36 -1.32 1.92 12.62
C GLY A 36 -1.30 0.45 13.08
N GLU A 37 -0.69 -0.46 12.34
CA GLU A 37 0.72 -0.78 12.61
C GLU A 37 1.52 -1.24 11.37
N LEU A 38 0.88 -1.86 10.36
CA LEU A 38 1.56 -2.45 9.21
C LEU A 38 0.71 -2.31 7.94
N TYR A 39 1.33 -1.99 6.81
CA TYR A 39 0.70 -2.06 5.50
C TYR A 39 1.50 -3.00 4.60
N PHE A 40 0.81 -3.90 3.89
CA PHE A 40 1.40 -4.89 3.00
C PHE A 40 1.14 -4.52 1.56
N TYR A 41 2.18 -4.53 0.73
CA TYR A 41 2.06 -4.39 -0.72
C TYR A 41 2.59 -5.64 -1.40
N HIS A 42 1.83 -6.17 -2.37
CA HIS A 42 2.28 -7.24 -3.24
C HIS A 42 2.55 -6.71 -4.67
N PRO A 43 3.62 -7.20 -5.34
CA PRO A 43 3.87 -6.85 -6.74
C PRO A 43 2.66 -7.20 -7.64
N GLY A 44 2.09 -6.19 -8.28
CA GLY A 44 0.92 -6.33 -9.15
C GLY A 44 -0.33 -5.64 -8.61
N ASP A 45 -0.31 -5.20 -7.35
CA ASP A 45 -1.36 -4.36 -6.78
C ASP A 45 -1.38 -2.97 -7.42
N SER A 46 -2.53 -2.31 -7.37
CA SER A 46 -2.67 -0.93 -7.84
C SER A 46 -2.00 0.07 -6.89
N CYS A 47 -1.75 1.29 -7.39
CA CYS A 47 -1.24 2.36 -6.53
C CYS A 47 -2.29 2.76 -5.49
N ASP A 48 -1.95 2.60 -4.21
CA ASP A 48 -2.82 3.00 -3.11
C ASP A 48 -2.50 4.39 -2.56
N VAL A 49 -3.50 5.02 -1.95
CA VAL A 49 -3.37 6.34 -1.35
C VAL A 49 -3.84 6.29 0.10
N ILE A 50 -2.89 6.40 1.02
CA ILE A 50 -3.13 6.37 2.47
C ILE A 50 -3.06 7.80 3.01
N ASP A 51 -4.14 8.25 3.67
CA ASP A 51 -4.20 9.58 4.31
C ASP A 51 -3.88 9.56 5.83
N SER A 52 -3.50 8.39 6.33
CA SER A 52 -3.01 8.14 7.69
C SER A 52 -1.49 7.94 7.73
N ASN A 53 -0.91 7.95 8.93
CA ASN A 53 0.45 7.50 9.15
C ASN A 53 0.47 5.98 9.26
N VAL A 54 1.53 5.36 8.74
CA VAL A 54 1.79 3.91 8.84
C VAL A 54 3.11 3.72 9.56
N ASP A 55 3.20 2.82 10.53
CA ASP A 55 4.47 2.60 11.24
C ASP A 55 5.45 1.84 10.33
N MET A 56 4.96 0.78 9.66
CA MET A 56 5.76 -0.03 8.74
C MET A 56 5.05 -0.37 7.43
N LEU A 57 5.74 -0.11 6.32
CA LEU A 57 5.39 -0.60 4.98
C LEU A 57 6.16 -1.91 4.71
N TRP A 58 5.46 -3.02 4.55
CA TRP A 58 6.03 -4.31 4.15
C TRP A 58 5.89 -4.50 2.65
N LEU A 59 7.02 -4.58 1.95
CA LEU A 59 7.11 -4.86 0.53
C LEU A 59 7.57 -6.31 0.35
N GLU A 60 6.61 -7.23 0.20
CA GLU A 60 6.92 -8.66 0.13
C GLU A 60 7.56 -9.00 -1.22
N ARG A 61 8.70 -9.70 -1.22
CA ARG A 61 9.40 -10.13 -2.45
C ARG A 61 9.87 -8.97 -3.33
N ILE A 62 10.10 -7.80 -2.73
CA ILE A 62 10.64 -6.62 -3.40
C ILE A 62 11.99 -6.29 -2.80
N HIS A 63 12.98 -6.10 -3.67
CA HIS A 63 14.33 -5.71 -3.27
C HIS A 63 14.47 -4.20 -3.09
N LEU A 64 15.37 -3.81 -2.19
CA LEU A 64 15.69 -2.43 -1.85
C LEU A 64 16.05 -1.58 -3.08
N GLU A 65 16.79 -2.15 -4.02
CA GLU A 65 17.23 -1.48 -5.25
C GLU A 65 16.10 -1.27 -6.28
N GLU A 66 15.01 -2.00 -6.14
CA GLU A 66 13.86 -1.90 -7.04
C GLU A 66 12.89 -0.80 -6.63
N ILE A 67 13.09 -0.20 -5.44
CA ILE A 67 12.19 0.79 -4.88
C ILE A 67 12.82 2.18 -4.85
N THR A 68 11.97 3.17 -5.11
CA THR A 68 12.33 4.58 -5.00
C THR A 68 11.29 5.27 -4.15
N VAL A 69 11.75 6.19 -3.30
CA VAL A 69 10.90 6.95 -2.39
C VAL A 69 11.13 8.42 -2.68
N SER A 70 10.05 9.17 -2.87
CA SER A 70 10.11 10.58 -3.23
C SER A 70 9.02 11.40 -2.54
N PRO A 71 9.32 12.64 -2.13
CA PRO A 71 8.29 13.54 -1.61
C PRO A 71 7.38 14.01 -2.74
N THR A 72 6.10 14.15 -2.46
CA THR A 72 5.10 14.73 -3.37
C THR A 72 4.81 16.18 -2.96
N ARG A 73 4.19 16.96 -3.88
CA ARG A 73 3.81 18.36 -3.61
C ARG A 73 2.77 18.52 -2.50
N ASN A 74 2.13 17.44 -2.11
CA ASN A 74 0.96 17.42 -1.24
C ASN A 74 1.36 17.16 0.23
N GLY A 75 2.68 17.11 0.52
CA GLY A 75 3.19 16.68 1.81
C GLY A 75 3.09 15.16 2.05
N LYS A 76 2.75 14.38 1.02
CA LYS A 76 2.78 12.91 1.05
C LYS A 76 4.12 12.40 0.51
N VAL A 77 4.48 11.17 0.86
CA VAL A 77 5.56 10.40 0.27
C VAL A 77 4.98 9.47 -0.79
N GLN A 78 5.66 9.35 -1.93
CA GLN A 78 5.38 8.33 -2.95
C GLN A 78 6.48 7.28 -2.93
N VAL A 79 6.08 6.01 -2.78
CA VAL A 79 6.92 4.83 -2.99
C VAL A 79 6.61 4.29 -4.38
N SER A 80 7.66 4.01 -5.16
CA SER A 80 7.55 3.50 -6.53
C SER A 80 8.41 2.25 -6.69
N TYR A 81 7.83 1.20 -7.24
CA TYR A 81 8.51 -0.05 -7.59
C TYR A 81 8.81 -0.05 -9.10
N GLN A 82 10.08 -0.20 -9.48
CA GLN A 82 10.53 -0.19 -10.88
C GLN A 82 10.01 1.04 -11.68
N GLY A 83 9.94 2.20 -11.02
CA GLY A 83 9.47 3.46 -11.60
C GLY A 83 7.95 3.62 -11.69
N GLN A 84 7.16 2.60 -11.31
CA GLN A 84 5.71 2.69 -11.20
C GLN A 84 5.32 3.06 -9.76
N PRO A 85 4.45 4.06 -9.56
CA PRO A 85 3.98 4.39 -8.22
C PRO A 85 3.15 3.24 -7.66
N ILE A 86 3.49 2.79 -6.45
CA ILE A 86 2.78 1.70 -5.76
C ILE A 86 2.03 2.21 -4.54
N LEU A 87 2.49 3.31 -3.94
CA LEU A 87 1.90 3.81 -2.72
C LEU A 87 2.15 5.29 -2.54
N ARG A 88 1.14 6.02 -2.09
CA ARG A 88 1.24 7.43 -1.68
C ARG A 88 0.67 7.59 -0.30
N MET A 89 1.47 8.07 0.64
CA MET A 89 1.08 8.11 2.05
C MET A 89 1.49 9.40 2.75
N LYS A 90 0.76 9.79 3.80
CA LYS A 90 1.12 10.98 4.59
C LYS A 90 2.45 10.82 5.32
N GLY A 91 2.77 9.61 5.78
CA GLY A 91 4.06 9.29 6.39
C GLY A 91 4.22 7.80 6.67
N VAL A 92 5.47 7.34 6.63
CA VAL A 92 5.90 6.03 7.12
C VAL A 92 7.20 6.15 7.89
N GLU A 93 7.33 5.41 8.98
CA GLU A 93 8.57 5.38 9.75
C GLU A 93 9.58 4.41 9.12
N LEU A 94 9.12 3.19 8.79
CA LEU A 94 9.94 2.08 8.33
C LEU A 94 9.40 1.42 7.06
N ILE A 95 10.30 1.05 6.15
CA ILE A 95 9.99 0.24 4.97
C ILE A 95 10.79 -1.06 5.08
N ARG A 96 10.10 -2.19 5.03
CA ARG A 96 10.68 -3.53 5.04
C ARG A 96 10.70 -4.10 3.63
N THR A 97 11.89 -4.50 3.18
CA THR A 97 12.17 -5.21 1.92
C THR A 97 12.78 -6.59 2.24
N GLU A 98 13.17 -7.34 1.21
CA GLU A 98 13.88 -8.62 1.37
C GLU A 98 15.23 -8.46 2.11
N GLU A 99 15.90 -7.32 1.97
CA GLU A 99 17.21 -7.04 2.57
C GLU A 99 17.11 -6.66 4.05
N GLY A 100 15.94 -6.19 4.51
CA GLY A 100 15.75 -5.76 5.88
C GLY A 100 14.78 -4.60 6.04
N CYS A 101 14.93 -3.88 7.15
CA CYS A 101 14.04 -2.80 7.54
C CYS A 101 14.81 -1.47 7.55
N PHE A 102 14.30 -0.49 6.81
CA PHE A 102 14.99 0.77 6.57
C PHE A 102 14.07 1.94 6.95
N SER A 103 14.63 2.94 7.61
CA SER A 103 13.89 4.18 7.86
C SER A 103 13.63 4.91 6.55
N LEU A 104 12.48 5.57 6.43
CA LEU A 104 12.16 6.46 5.31
C LEU A 104 13.30 7.44 4.97
N ASN A 105 14.03 7.90 6.00
CA ASN A 105 15.17 8.80 5.86
C ASN A 105 16.34 8.21 5.04
N TYR A 106 16.39 6.90 4.83
CA TYR A 106 17.41 6.26 3.99
C TYR A 106 17.37 6.74 2.54
N TRP A 107 16.18 7.07 2.02
CA TRP A 107 16.01 7.54 0.63
C TRP A 107 15.88 9.06 0.50
N LEU A 108 15.48 9.75 1.57
CA LEU A 108 15.21 11.19 1.55
C LEU A 108 16.41 12.05 1.95
N ASN A 109 17.49 11.44 2.45
CA ASN A 109 18.78 12.07 2.75
C ASN A 109 19.71 12.02 1.54
#